data_AF-A0A4R5VK75-F1
#
_entry.id   AF-A0A4R5VK75-F1
#
_cell.length_a   1.000
_cell.length_b   1.000
_cell.length_c   1.000
_cell.angle_alpha   90.00
_cell.angle_beta   90.00
_cell.angle_gamma   90.00
#
_symmetry.space_group_name_H-M   'P 1'
#
loop_
_entity.id
_entity.type
_entity.pdbx_description
1 polymer ?
#
loop_
_entity_poly.entity_id
_entity_poly.type
_entity_poly.pdbx_seq_one_letter_code
_entity_poly.pdbx_strand_id
1 'polypeptide(L)'
;MNVMKPLNINPKILDETQPLSTFEIGKLWATYMGNSMSIQILSYYLHHCEDEDIRLLLENGLALSRDFIQRSEGFFKKENFPIPIGFTKDDVNLGAPRLYEDEFYVHYLKYAAKAGMSLYAVAVPLVMREDVREFFIYCNECTSVLLGQINSILMEKKFIAAPPIIPIPDGIDKINKQSYLNGYFGNVRPLQALEIIHLWDNIENNTTSMALLFGFHQIVQDEKIRALFKRGLDMTDKAVKQYKEKLHLEHIQSPAYLDHCVTPSTYPPFSDKIMLFHKVDMFAMKIRSFGNSLAVTARRDIDMLYIRTLINIGAFVDDGMNIMISKGWLEAPPEAYDRA
;
A
#
# COMPACT_ATOMS: atom_id res chain seq x y z
N MET A 1 23.03 15.50 -8.53
CA MET A 1 22.83 16.56 -7.52
C MET A 1 24.12 17.38 -7.41
N ASN A 2 24.19 18.59 -7.98
CA ASN A 2 25.39 19.45 -7.89
C ASN A 2 25.36 20.42 -6.69
N VAL A 3 24.43 20.22 -5.75
CA VAL A 3 24.20 21.07 -4.58
C VAL A 3 24.89 20.56 -3.31
N MET A 4 25.31 19.29 -3.28
CA MET A 4 25.98 18.67 -2.12
C MET A 4 27.47 18.48 -2.39
N LYS A 5 28.30 18.79 -1.39
CA LYS A 5 29.73 18.45 -1.42
C LYS A 5 29.89 16.98 -1.05
N PRO A 6 30.79 16.23 -1.71
CA PRO A 6 31.03 14.84 -1.35
C PRO A 6 31.60 14.74 0.07
N LEU A 7 31.19 13.69 0.79
CA LEU A 7 31.78 13.34 2.08
C LEU A 7 32.87 12.29 1.86
N ASN A 8 34.13 12.62 2.15
CA ASN A 8 35.25 11.69 2.04
C ASN A 8 35.41 10.84 3.32
N ILE A 9 34.31 10.27 3.82
CA ILE A 9 34.28 9.38 4.97
C ILE A 9 33.50 8.13 4.56
N ASN A 10 34.18 6.98 4.49
CA ASN A 10 33.54 5.69 4.27
C ASN A 10 33.87 4.76 5.45
N PRO A 11 32.94 4.56 6.40
CA PRO A 11 33.15 3.68 7.54
C PRO A 11 33.10 2.21 7.08
N LYS A 12 34.21 1.48 7.20
CA LYS A 12 34.28 0.03 6.92
C LYS A 12 33.24 -0.80 7.68
N ILE A 13 32.80 -0.32 8.85
CA ILE A 13 31.73 -0.96 9.64
C ILE A 13 30.36 -0.95 8.96
N LEU A 14 30.22 -0.28 7.80
CA LEU A 14 28.99 -0.21 7.01
C LEU A 14 29.14 -0.89 5.63
N ASP A 15 30.26 -1.55 5.35
CA ASP A 15 30.48 -2.19 4.04
C ASP A 15 29.96 -3.65 4.00
N GLU A 16 30.05 -4.26 2.83
CA GLU A 16 29.56 -5.63 2.57
C GLU A 16 30.34 -6.74 3.30
N THR A 17 31.43 -6.42 4.01
CA THR A 17 32.15 -7.39 4.83
C THR A 17 31.49 -7.61 6.20
N GLN A 18 30.56 -6.74 6.58
CA GLN A 18 29.84 -6.82 7.84
C GLN A 18 28.54 -7.63 7.70
N PRO A 19 28.19 -8.41 8.74
CA PRO A 19 26.94 -9.17 8.74
C PRO A 19 25.73 -8.25 8.62
N LEU A 20 24.63 -8.75 8.05
CA LEU A 20 23.36 -8.02 8.05
C LEU A 20 22.90 -7.76 9.49
N SER A 21 22.49 -6.52 9.79
CA SER A 21 21.84 -6.21 11.06
C SER A 21 20.34 -6.53 11.00
N THR A 22 19.67 -6.44 12.14
CA THR A 22 18.21 -6.58 12.22
C THR A 22 17.47 -5.59 11.32
N PHE A 23 18.04 -4.40 11.06
CA PHE A 23 17.45 -3.42 10.14
C PHE A 23 17.44 -3.95 8.70
N GLU A 24 18.57 -4.46 8.21
CA GLU A 24 18.65 -5.03 6.87
C GLU A 24 17.81 -6.30 6.73
N ILE A 25 17.96 -7.25 7.67
CA ILE A 25 17.26 -8.53 7.62
C ILE A 25 15.74 -8.34 7.58
N GLY A 26 15.19 -7.52 8.49
CA GLY A 26 13.75 -7.28 8.54
C GLY A 26 13.21 -6.56 7.31
N LYS A 27 13.95 -5.59 6.76
CA LYS A 27 13.53 -4.84 5.57
C LYS A 27 13.63 -5.68 4.29
N LEU A 28 14.67 -6.49 4.15
CA LEU A 28 14.82 -7.44 3.03
C LEU A 28 13.71 -8.50 3.07
N TRP A 29 13.39 -9.03 4.26
CA TRP A 29 12.31 -10.01 4.43
C TRP A 29 10.95 -9.45 3.99
N ALA A 30 10.57 -8.28 4.50
CA ALA A 30 9.30 -7.65 4.14
C ALA A 30 9.22 -7.34 2.63
N THR A 31 10.33 -6.89 2.05
CA THR A 31 10.44 -6.60 0.61
C THR A 31 10.28 -7.87 -0.23
N TYR A 32 10.91 -8.98 0.18
CA TYR A 32 10.78 -10.27 -0.48
C TYR A 32 9.31 -10.76 -0.46
N MET A 33 8.68 -10.77 0.71
CA MET A 33 7.31 -11.26 0.88
C MET A 33 6.31 -10.46 0.02
N GLY A 34 6.36 -9.12 0.07
CA GLY A 34 5.45 -8.27 -0.69
C GLY A 34 5.63 -8.39 -2.22
N ASN A 35 6.87 -8.49 -2.69
CA ASN A 35 7.14 -8.65 -4.13
C ASN A 35 6.83 -10.07 -4.62
N SER A 36 7.06 -11.11 -3.82
CA SER A 36 6.71 -12.50 -4.23
C SER A 36 5.20 -12.64 -4.45
N MET A 37 4.38 -12.01 -3.59
CA MET A 37 2.94 -11.88 -3.77
C MET A 37 2.60 -11.09 -5.03
N SER A 38 3.24 -9.92 -5.22
CA SER A 38 2.98 -9.04 -6.35
C SER A 38 3.25 -9.74 -7.69
N ILE A 39 4.29 -10.56 -7.79
CA ILE A 39 4.58 -11.34 -9.00
C ILE A 39 3.38 -12.21 -9.40
N GLN A 40 2.75 -12.89 -8.45
CA GLN A 40 1.63 -13.78 -8.76
C GLN A 40 0.40 -13.00 -9.24
N ILE A 41 0.05 -11.92 -8.53
CA ILE A 41 -1.10 -11.08 -8.89
C ILE A 41 -0.89 -10.38 -10.23
N LEU A 42 0.28 -9.78 -10.44
CA LEU A 42 0.58 -9.07 -11.68
C LEU A 42 0.72 -10.01 -12.87
N SER A 43 1.19 -11.25 -12.67
CA SER A 43 1.22 -12.25 -13.75
C SER A 43 -0.18 -12.62 -14.24
N TYR A 44 -1.15 -12.72 -13.33
CA TYR A 44 -2.56 -12.93 -13.68
C TYR A 44 -3.17 -11.73 -14.39
N TYR A 45 -2.96 -10.51 -13.88
CA TYR A 45 -3.45 -9.30 -14.55
C TYR A 45 -2.86 -9.13 -15.94
N LEU A 46 -1.56 -9.39 -16.10
CA LEU A 46 -0.88 -9.32 -17.39
C LEU A 46 -1.47 -10.33 -18.39
N HIS A 47 -1.84 -11.53 -17.94
CA HIS A 47 -2.47 -12.55 -18.79
C HIS A 47 -3.83 -12.11 -19.37
N HIS A 48 -4.56 -11.25 -18.67
CA HIS A 48 -5.90 -10.80 -19.05
C HIS A 48 -5.97 -9.33 -19.50
N CYS A 49 -4.84 -8.63 -19.55
CA CYS A 49 -4.81 -7.23 -19.98
C CYS A 49 -4.86 -7.15 -21.50
N GLU A 50 -5.79 -6.37 -22.03
CA GLU A 50 -5.99 -6.14 -23.46
C GLU A 50 -5.42 -4.79 -23.89
N ASP A 51 -5.55 -3.75 -23.06
CA ASP A 51 -5.02 -2.41 -23.30
C ASP A 51 -3.49 -2.38 -23.25
N GLU A 52 -2.85 -1.89 -24.32
CA GLU A 52 -1.39 -1.90 -24.48
C GLU A 52 -0.65 -0.98 -23.50
N ASP A 53 -1.23 0.18 -23.15
CA ASP A 53 -0.59 1.11 -22.21
C ASP A 53 -0.61 0.53 -20.80
N ILE A 54 -1.72 -0.11 -20.43
CA ILE A 54 -1.89 -0.77 -19.14
C ILE A 54 -1.02 -2.04 -19.07
N ARG A 55 -0.90 -2.77 -20.19
CA ARG A 55 0.00 -3.92 -20.31
C ARG A 55 1.43 -3.52 -20.01
N LEU A 56 1.92 -2.41 -20.58
CA LEU A 56 3.26 -1.90 -20.31
C LEU A 56 3.47 -1.55 -18.83
N LEU A 57 2.47 -0.98 -18.16
CA LEU A 57 2.55 -0.73 -16.71
C LEU A 57 2.67 -2.04 -15.91
N LEU A 58 1.89 -3.06 -16.26
CA LEU A 58 1.93 -4.37 -15.62
C LEU A 58 3.28 -5.07 -15.85
N GLU A 59 3.82 -5.00 -17.06
CA GLU A 59 5.15 -5.51 -17.40
C GLU A 59 6.25 -4.84 -16.57
N ASN A 60 6.21 -3.50 -16.47
CA ASN A 60 7.16 -2.75 -15.65
C ASN A 60 7.06 -3.11 -14.17
N GLY A 61 5.84 -3.17 -13.61
CA GLY A 61 5.61 -3.58 -12.24
C GLY A 61 6.13 -5.00 -11.95
N LEU A 62 5.85 -5.95 -12.86
CA LEU A 62 6.29 -7.34 -12.75
C LEU A 62 7.82 -7.46 -12.87
N ALA A 63 8.45 -6.71 -13.77
CA ALA A 63 9.91 -6.68 -13.93
C ALA A 63 10.59 -6.15 -12.67
N LEU A 64 10.08 -5.06 -12.08
CA LEU A 64 10.59 -4.51 -10.83
C LEU A 64 10.46 -5.50 -9.67
N SER A 65 9.29 -6.13 -9.50
CA SER A 65 9.11 -7.12 -8.43
C SER A 65 10.07 -8.31 -8.56
N ARG A 66 10.36 -8.76 -9.79
CA ARG A 66 11.34 -9.83 -10.04
C ARG A 66 12.77 -9.40 -9.72
N ASP A 67 13.19 -8.21 -10.16
CA ASP A 67 14.53 -7.68 -9.88
C ASP A 67 14.73 -7.48 -8.36
N PHE A 68 13.74 -6.91 -7.66
CA PHE A 68 13.82 -6.68 -6.22
C PHE A 68 13.94 -7.99 -5.42
N ILE A 69 13.19 -9.04 -5.81
CA ILE A 69 13.35 -10.37 -5.21
C ILE A 69 14.74 -10.91 -5.49
N GLN A 70 15.21 -10.89 -6.75
CA GLN A 70 16.50 -11.46 -7.12
C GLN A 70 17.65 -10.82 -6.34
N ARG A 71 17.61 -9.49 -6.13
CA ARG A 71 18.60 -8.77 -5.32
C ARG A 71 18.49 -9.12 -3.84
N SER A 72 17.26 -9.19 -3.31
CA SER A 72 17.01 -9.61 -1.92
C SER A 72 17.57 -11.01 -1.64
N GLU A 73 17.36 -11.96 -2.55
CA GLU A 73 17.96 -13.29 -2.47
C GLU A 73 19.49 -13.24 -2.51
N GLY A 74 20.07 -12.36 -3.33
CA GLY A 74 21.51 -12.16 -3.42
C GLY A 74 22.10 -11.79 -2.06
N PHE A 75 21.46 -10.87 -1.33
CA PHE A 75 21.88 -10.50 0.03
C PHE A 75 21.78 -11.68 1.00
N PHE A 76 20.66 -12.41 1.01
CA PHE A 76 20.50 -13.57 1.88
C PHE A 76 21.51 -14.68 1.59
N LYS A 77 21.74 -15.01 0.31
CA LYS A 77 22.71 -16.04 -0.12
C LYS A 77 24.14 -15.70 0.30
N LYS A 78 24.56 -14.44 0.14
CA LYS A 78 25.91 -13.99 0.54
C LYS A 78 26.19 -14.22 2.03
N GLU A 79 25.15 -14.13 2.85
CA GLU A 79 25.24 -14.21 4.32
C GLU A 79 24.86 -15.60 4.86
N ASN A 80 24.65 -16.57 3.96
CA ASN A 80 24.11 -17.89 4.29
C ASN A 80 22.82 -17.82 5.13
N PHE A 81 21.99 -16.81 4.85
CA PHE A 81 20.70 -16.58 5.51
C PHE A 81 19.57 -17.32 4.76
N PRO A 82 18.60 -17.92 5.46
CA PRO A 82 17.46 -18.58 4.83
C PRO A 82 16.66 -17.62 3.94
N ILE A 83 16.34 -18.07 2.72
CA ILE A 83 15.49 -17.30 1.81
C ILE A 83 14.02 -17.62 2.13
N PRO A 84 13.14 -16.61 2.25
CA PRO A 84 11.71 -16.86 2.43
C PRO A 84 11.14 -17.68 1.27
N ILE A 85 10.09 -18.46 1.51
CA ILE A 85 9.39 -19.19 0.45
C ILE A 85 8.50 -18.22 -0.33
N GLY A 86 7.81 -17.31 0.39
CA GLY A 86 6.90 -16.33 -0.18
C GLY A 86 5.69 -16.96 -0.86
N PHE A 87 5.34 -16.40 -2.02
CA PHE A 87 4.24 -16.85 -2.86
C PHE A 87 4.74 -17.37 -4.19
N THR A 88 4.17 -18.49 -4.63
CA THR A 88 4.63 -19.21 -5.82
C THR A 88 3.54 -19.25 -6.88
N LYS A 89 3.85 -19.86 -8.02
CA LYS A 89 2.85 -20.17 -9.06
C LYS A 89 1.69 -21.03 -8.56
N ASP A 90 1.83 -21.71 -7.43
CA ASP A 90 0.76 -22.53 -6.85
C ASP A 90 -0.33 -21.66 -6.19
N ASP A 91 -0.04 -20.39 -5.93
CA ASP A 91 -0.98 -19.41 -5.39
C ASP A 91 -1.82 -18.71 -6.46
N VAL A 92 -1.58 -18.98 -7.76
CA VAL A 92 -2.27 -18.33 -8.87
C VAL A 92 -2.62 -19.31 -9.99
N ASN A 93 -3.85 -19.20 -10.50
CA ASN A 93 -4.33 -19.91 -11.67
C ASN A 93 -4.53 -18.92 -12.83
N LEU A 94 -3.56 -18.87 -13.74
CA LEU A 94 -3.62 -18.01 -14.93
C LEU A 94 -4.73 -18.40 -15.92
N GLY A 95 -5.23 -19.64 -15.86
CA GLY A 95 -6.34 -20.09 -16.72
C GLY A 95 -7.73 -19.75 -16.17
N ALA A 96 -7.82 -19.14 -14.99
CA ALA A 96 -9.10 -18.68 -14.45
C ALA A 96 -9.65 -17.52 -15.31
N PRO A 97 -10.99 -17.36 -15.44
CA PRO A 97 -11.57 -16.20 -16.11
C PRO A 97 -11.16 -14.90 -15.43
N ARG A 98 -11.12 -13.80 -16.20
CA ARG A 98 -10.77 -12.46 -15.70
C ARG A 98 -11.67 -12.05 -14.52
N LEU A 99 -11.07 -11.51 -13.46
CA LEU A 99 -11.75 -11.07 -12.25
C LEU A 99 -11.97 -9.55 -12.22
N TYR A 100 -11.12 -8.80 -12.93
CA TYR A 100 -11.21 -7.35 -13.01
C TYR A 100 -11.08 -6.86 -14.46
N GLU A 101 -11.63 -5.68 -14.71
CA GLU A 101 -11.45 -4.91 -15.95
C GLU A 101 -10.08 -4.23 -16.00
N ASP A 102 -9.59 -3.92 -17.20
CA ASP A 102 -8.23 -3.39 -17.39
C ASP A 102 -7.98 -2.09 -16.60
N GLU A 103 -8.99 -1.21 -16.52
CA GLU A 103 -8.96 0.01 -15.71
C GLU A 103 -8.54 -0.27 -14.26
N PHE A 104 -9.06 -1.35 -13.67
CA PHE A 104 -8.75 -1.69 -12.29
C PHE A 104 -7.27 -2.00 -12.08
N TYR A 105 -6.59 -2.56 -13.08
CA TYR A 105 -5.16 -2.88 -12.98
C TYR A 105 -4.32 -1.64 -12.72
N VAL A 106 -4.70 -0.49 -13.30
CA VAL A 106 -4.01 0.79 -13.08
C VAL A 106 -4.22 1.28 -11.65
N HIS A 107 -5.46 1.21 -11.14
CA HIS A 107 -5.76 1.54 -9.74
C HIS A 107 -5.04 0.63 -8.76
N TYR A 108 -5.02 -0.68 -9.03
CA TYR A 108 -4.30 -1.66 -8.23
C TYR A 108 -2.80 -1.38 -8.21
N LEU A 109 -2.19 -1.10 -9.36
CA LEU A 109 -0.77 -0.76 -9.44
C LEU A 109 -0.44 0.47 -8.60
N LYS A 110 -1.25 1.54 -8.66
CA LYS A 110 -1.06 2.71 -7.80
C LYS A 110 -1.14 2.33 -6.32
N TYR A 111 -2.14 1.53 -5.95
CA TYR A 111 -2.38 1.08 -4.58
C TYR A 111 -1.21 0.24 -4.03
N ALA A 112 -0.73 -0.75 -4.79
CA ALA A 112 0.40 -1.59 -4.42
C ALA A 112 1.73 -0.83 -4.44
N ALA A 113 1.97 0.01 -5.45
CA ALA A 113 3.20 0.80 -5.55
C ALA A 113 3.34 1.81 -4.41
N LYS A 114 2.24 2.41 -3.93
CA LYS A 114 2.25 3.26 -2.73
C LYS A 114 2.64 2.51 -1.46
N ALA A 115 2.17 1.27 -1.30
CA ALA A 115 2.59 0.41 -0.19
C ALA A 115 4.08 0.07 -0.27
N GLY A 116 4.56 -0.34 -1.45
CA GLY A 116 5.98 -0.61 -1.71
C GLY A 116 6.86 0.62 -1.44
N MET A 117 6.54 1.76 -2.04
CA MET A 117 7.23 3.04 -1.82
C MET A 117 7.30 3.39 -0.34
N SER A 118 6.19 3.22 0.38
CA SER A 118 6.15 3.49 1.82
C SER A 118 7.10 2.59 2.62
N LEU A 119 7.22 1.31 2.25
CA LEU A 119 8.15 0.37 2.87
C LEU A 119 9.62 0.75 2.59
N TYR A 120 9.93 1.06 1.33
CA TYR A 120 11.29 1.35 0.85
C TYR A 120 11.78 2.70 1.38
N ALA A 121 10.95 3.74 1.35
CA ALA A 121 11.30 5.07 1.85
C ALA A 121 11.67 5.06 3.34
N VAL A 122 10.99 4.24 4.15
CA VAL A 122 11.34 4.06 5.57
C VAL A 122 12.61 3.23 5.76
N ALA A 123 12.99 2.38 4.80
CA ALA A 123 14.21 1.61 4.89
C ALA A 123 15.47 2.48 4.72
N VAL A 124 15.44 3.46 3.80
CA VAL A 124 16.59 4.32 3.48
C VAL A 124 17.26 4.96 4.72
N PRO A 125 16.54 5.61 5.66
CA PRO A 125 17.16 6.21 6.84
C PRO A 125 17.49 5.21 7.96
N LEU A 126 17.05 3.95 7.88
CA LEU A 126 17.23 2.94 8.93
C LEU A 126 18.35 1.94 8.62
N VAL A 127 18.50 1.61 7.33
CA VAL A 127 19.50 0.66 6.84
C VAL A 127 20.86 1.35 6.81
N MET A 128 21.83 0.72 7.47
CA MET A 128 23.15 1.31 7.69
C MET A 128 24.18 0.74 6.72
N ARG A 129 24.08 -0.55 6.37
CA ARG A 129 24.97 -1.17 5.40
C ARG A 129 24.78 -0.57 4.01
N GLU A 130 25.86 -0.10 3.40
CA GLU A 130 25.83 0.76 2.21
C GLU A 130 25.17 0.07 1.01
N ASP A 131 25.58 -1.15 0.68
CA ASP A 131 25.03 -1.94 -0.42
C ASP A 131 23.51 -2.17 -0.31
N VAL A 132 23.02 -2.46 0.90
CA VAL A 132 21.59 -2.66 1.17
C VAL A 132 20.84 -1.32 1.17
N ARG A 133 21.44 -0.24 1.68
CA ARG A 133 20.85 1.11 1.62
C ARG A 133 20.69 1.56 0.18
N GLU A 134 21.72 1.39 -0.64
CA GLU A 134 21.67 1.72 -2.08
C GLU A 134 20.62 0.89 -2.81
N PHE A 135 20.43 -0.38 -2.44
CA PHE A 135 19.33 -1.18 -2.95
C PHE A 135 17.95 -0.58 -2.62
N PHE A 136 17.72 -0.08 -1.40
CA PHE A 136 16.46 0.57 -1.05
C PHE A 136 16.26 1.95 -1.69
N ILE A 137 17.35 2.71 -1.91
CA ILE A 137 17.31 3.94 -2.72
C ILE A 137 16.86 3.60 -4.14
N TYR A 138 17.49 2.59 -4.76
CA TYR A 138 17.12 2.10 -6.08
C TYR A 138 15.65 1.65 -6.15
N CYS A 139 15.17 0.87 -5.18
CA CYS A 139 13.76 0.46 -5.11
C CYS A 139 12.82 1.68 -5.09
N ASN A 140 13.17 2.71 -4.32
CA ASN A 140 12.38 3.92 -4.19
C ASN A 140 12.37 4.75 -5.48
N GLU A 141 13.51 4.88 -6.16
CA GLU A 141 13.62 5.56 -7.44
C GLU A 141 12.79 4.87 -8.53
N CYS A 142 12.96 3.56 -8.71
CA CYS A 142 12.18 2.78 -9.67
C CYS A 142 10.67 2.87 -9.40
N THR A 143 10.26 2.75 -8.13
CA THR A 143 8.85 2.85 -7.75
C THR A 143 8.30 4.26 -7.98
N SER A 144 9.11 5.29 -7.78
CA SER A 144 8.73 6.69 -8.07
C SER A 144 8.49 6.92 -9.56
N VAL A 145 9.35 6.37 -10.42
CA VAL A 145 9.18 6.43 -11.88
C VAL A 145 7.91 5.70 -12.30
N LEU A 146 7.68 4.49 -11.77
CA LEU A 146 6.47 3.71 -12.06
C LEU A 146 5.20 4.47 -11.64
N LEU A 147 5.18 5.09 -10.45
CA LEU A 147 4.04 5.91 -10.01
C LEU A 147 3.80 7.12 -10.92
N GLY A 148 4.85 7.73 -11.46
CA GLY A 148 4.74 8.76 -12.49
C GLY A 148 4.01 8.25 -13.74
N GLN A 149 4.41 7.09 -14.26
CA GLN A 149 3.77 6.46 -15.42
C GLN A 149 2.30 6.10 -15.15
N ILE A 150 2.02 5.52 -13.97
CA ILE A 150 0.66 5.18 -13.53
C ILE A 150 -0.22 6.44 -13.49
N ASN A 151 0.27 7.54 -12.89
CA ASN A 151 -0.49 8.78 -12.81
C ASN A 151 -0.78 9.37 -14.19
N SER A 152 0.17 9.32 -15.13
CA SER A 152 -0.05 9.75 -16.51
C SER A 152 -1.20 8.99 -17.17
N ILE A 153 -1.23 7.66 -17.03
CA ILE A 153 -2.29 6.82 -17.62
C ILE A 153 -3.64 7.06 -16.94
N LEU A 154 -3.69 7.15 -15.60
CA LEU A 154 -4.93 7.45 -14.87
C LEU A 154 -5.55 8.78 -15.32
N MET A 155 -4.74 9.80 -15.56
CA MET A 155 -5.19 11.11 -16.00
C MET A 155 -5.61 11.12 -17.48
N GLU A 156 -4.77 10.57 -18.36
CA GLU A 156 -5.01 10.57 -19.82
C GLU A 156 -6.26 9.76 -20.18
N LYS A 157 -6.41 8.56 -19.59
CA LYS A 157 -7.59 7.69 -19.80
C LYS A 157 -8.81 8.09 -18.95
N LYS A 158 -8.70 9.13 -18.12
CA LYS A 158 -9.76 9.67 -17.25
C LYS A 158 -10.34 8.66 -16.24
N PHE A 159 -9.51 7.70 -15.81
CA PHE A 159 -9.85 6.76 -14.73
C PHE A 159 -9.86 7.42 -13.34
N ILE A 160 -9.29 8.62 -13.22
CA ILE A 160 -9.38 9.42 -12.01
C ILE A 160 -9.86 10.84 -12.29
N ALA A 161 -10.60 11.40 -11.32
CA ALA A 161 -10.94 12.81 -11.31
C ALA A 161 -9.70 13.68 -11.07
N ALA A 162 -9.66 14.86 -11.68
CA ALA A 162 -8.65 15.85 -11.38
C ALA A 162 -8.70 16.28 -9.89
N PRO A 163 -7.55 16.50 -9.24
CA PRO A 163 -7.51 17.00 -7.88
C PRO A 163 -8.26 18.34 -7.72
N PRO A 164 -8.84 18.62 -6.55
CA PRO A 164 -9.55 19.88 -6.31
C PRO A 164 -8.57 21.06 -6.29
N ILE A 165 -9.03 22.21 -6.78
CA ILE A 165 -8.28 23.46 -6.78
C ILE A 165 -8.84 24.36 -5.68
N ILE A 166 -7.99 24.84 -4.79
CA ILE A 166 -8.33 25.89 -3.82
C ILE A 166 -7.83 27.26 -4.34
N PRO A 167 -8.54 28.36 -4.06
CA PRO A 167 -8.09 29.69 -4.46
C PRO A 167 -6.73 30.07 -3.84
N ILE A 168 -5.96 30.87 -4.57
CA ILE A 168 -4.72 31.46 -4.05
C ILE A 168 -5.10 32.43 -2.92
N PRO A 169 -4.51 32.32 -1.73
CA PRO A 169 -4.81 33.24 -0.63
C PRO A 169 -4.25 34.65 -0.92
N ASP A 170 -4.99 35.68 -0.50
CA ASP A 170 -4.57 37.08 -0.64
C ASP A 170 -3.38 37.48 0.26
N GLY A 171 -3.06 36.65 1.27
CA GLY A 171 -1.99 36.89 2.22
C GLY A 171 -1.81 35.76 3.24
N ILE A 172 -0.96 36.00 4.24
CA ILE A 172 -0.68 35.04 5.31
C ILE A 172 -1.57 35.34 6.52
N ASP A 173 -2.48 34.41 6.83
CA ASP A 173 -3.30 34.48 8.04
C ASP A 173 -2.57 33.95 9.28
N LYS A 174 -2.71 34.65 10.41
CA LYS A 174 -2.18 34.21 11.71
C LYS A 174 -3.27 33.59 12.57
N ILE A 175 -3.03 32.36 13.01
CA ILE A 175 -3.92 31.64 13.92
C ILE A 175 -3.64 32.11 15.35
N ASN A 176 -4.63 32.74 16.00
CA ASN A 176 -4.48 33.32 17.35
C ASN A 176 -5.47 32.76 18.40
N LYS A 177 -6.32 31.81 18.02
CA LYS A 177 -7.32 31.20 18.92
C LYS A 177 -7.29 29.68 18.80
N GLN A 178 -7.34 29.01 19.96
CA GLN A 178 -7.40 27.54 20.03
C GLN A 178 -8.64 26.96 19.33
N SER A 179 -9.71 27.76 19.17
CA SER A 179 -10.91 27.38 18.42
C SER A 179 -10.63 27.00 16.96
N TYR A 180 -9.44 27.33 16.42
CA TYR A 180 -9.00 26.86 15.11
C TYR A 180 -8.93 25.34 14.99
N LEU A 181 -8.77 24.63 16.12
CA LEU A 181 -8.69 23.17 16.20
C LEU A 181 -10.07 22.51 16.39
N ASN A 182 -11.16 23.29 16.42
CA ASN A 182 -12.51 22.76 16.60
C ASN A 182 -12.91 21.85 15.42
N GLY A 183 -13.70 20.82 15.72
CA GLY A 183 -14.27 19.91 14.71
C GLY A 183 -15.75 19.54 14.92
N TYR A 184 -16.29 19.72 16.13
CA TYR A 184 -17.64 19.28 16.49
C TYR A 184 -18.56 20.41 16.97
N PHE A 185 -18.05 21.32 17.79
CA PHE A 185 -18.82 22.39 18.42
C PHE A 185 -18.12 23.74 18.24
N GLY A 186 -18.92 24.82 18.26
CA GLY A 186 -18.44 26.18 18.05
C GLY A 186 -18.10 26.45 16.59
N ASN A 187 -17.17 27.38 16.35
CA ASN A 187 -16.71 27.69 15.00
C ASN A 187 -15.81 26.56 14.49
N VAL A 188 -16.25 25.85 13.44
CA VAL A 188 -15.46 24.85 12.72
C VAL A 188 -14.96 25.48 11.43
N ARG A 189 -13.64 25.53 11.26
CA ARG A 189 -13.02 26.14 10.08
C ARG A 189 -13.16 25.24 8.84
N PRO A 190 -13.06 25.80 7.62
CA PRO A 190 -12.90 25.02 6.40
C PRO A 190 -11.70 24.05 6.45
N LEU A 191 -11.73 23.02 5.60
CA LEU A 191 -10.61 22.09 5.45
C LEU A 191 -9.35 22.80 4.94
N GLN A 192 -8.21 22.42 5.50
CA GLN A 192 -6.89 22.82 4.99
C GLN A 192 -6.46 21.92 3.82
N ALA A 193 -5.51 22.40 3.01
CA ALA A 193 -4.97 21.65 1.88
C ALA A 193 -4.47 20.25 2.28
N LEU A 194 -3.72 20.12 3.39
CA LEU A 194 -3.25 18.82 3.88
C LEU A 194 -4.41 17.89 4.27
N GLU A 195 -5.46 18.42 4.90
CA GLU A 195 -6.64 17.64 5.27
C GLU A 195 -7.39 17.15 4.03
N ILE A 196 -7.53 18.01 3.00
CA ILE A 196 -8.15 17.65 1.71
C ILE A 196 -7.31 16.55 1.02
N ILE A 197 -5.99 16.72 0.94
CA ILE A 197 -5.07 15.76 0.30
C ILE A 197 -5.20 14.39 0.98
N HIS A 198 -5.15 14.34 2.30
CA HIS A 198 -5.20 13.07 3.02
C HIS A 198 -6.59 12.43 3.03
N LEU A 199 -7.67 13.22 3.07
CA LEU A 199 -9.03 12.69 2.89
C LEU A 199 -9.17 12.08 1.49
N TRP A 200 -8.73 12.80 0.45
CA TRP A 200 -8.75 12.33 -0.93
C TRP A 200 -7.96 11.03 -1.10
N ASP A 201 -6.71 11.01 -0.63
CA ASP A 201 -5.82 9.85 -0.72
C ASP A 201 -6.41 8.62 -0.01
N ASN A 202 -6.97 8.81 1.18
CA ASN A 202 -7.61 7.73 1.93
C ASN A 202 -8.89 7.23 1.25
N ILE A 203 -9.69 8.10 0.61
CA ILE A 203 -10.85 7.67 -0.18
C ILE A 203 -10.39 6.84 -1.37
N GLU A 204 -9.43 7.33 -2.16
CA GLU A 204 -8.90 6.66 -3.35
C GLU A 204 -8.32 5.27 -3.00
N ASN A 205 -7.48 5.18 -1.96
CA ASN A 205 -6.94 3.89 -1.51
C ASN A 205 -8.06 2.94 -1.06
N ASN A 206 -9.08 3.45 -0.38
CA ASN A 206 -10.15 2.63 0.16
C ASN A 206 -11.08 2.11 -0.93
N THR A 207 -11.43 2.93 -1.94
CA THR A 207 -12.28 2.50 -3.05
C THR A 207 -11.57 1.42 -3.88
N THR A 208 -10.26 1.55 -4.13
CA THR A 208 -9.45 0.49 -4.75
C THR A 208 -9.39 -0.77 -3.89
N SER A 209 -9.15 -0.61 -2.58
CA SER A 209 -9.11 -1.74 -1.63
C SER A 209 -10.45 -2.48 -1.56
N MET A 210 -11.57 -1.75 -1.64
CA MET A 210 -12.93 -2.30 -1.68
C MET A 210 -13.18 -3.09 -2.95
N ALA A 211 -12.89 -2.56 -4.13
CA ALA A 211 -13.08 -3.29 -5.39
C ALA A 211 -12.26 -4.60 -5.40
N LEU A 212 -11.00 -4.55 -4.97
CA LEU A 212 -10.19 -5.77 -4.80
C LEU A 212 -10.80 -6.74 -3.78
N LEU A 213 -11.35 -6.23 -2.68
CA LEU A 213 -11.93 -7.07 -1.64
C LEU A 213 -13.27 -7.67 -2.07
N PHE A 214 -14.02 -6.97 -2.92
CA PHE A 214 -15.26 -7.46 -3.51
C PHE A 214 -14.97 -8.66 -4.43
N GLY A 215 -13.98 -8.52 -5.33
CA GLY A 215 -13.52 -9.62 -6.16
C GLY A 215 -12.93 -10.80 -5.37
N PHE A 216 -12.22 -10.56 -4.25
CA PHE A 216 -11.77 -11.65 -3.37
C PHE A 216 -12.93 -12.31 -2.62
N HIS A 217 -13.87 -11.53 -2.12
CA HIS A 217 -15.03 -12.04 -1.36
C HIS A 217 -15.93 -12.96 -2.20
N GLN A 218 -16.07 -12.69 -3.50
CA GLN A 218 -16.89 -13.54 -4.39
C GLN A 218 -16.20 -14.88 -4.75
N ILE A 219 -14.87 -14.95 -4.74
CA ILE A 219 -14.12 -16.15 -5.17
C ILE A 219 -13.51 -16.98 -4.02
N VAL A 220 -13.34 -16.39 -2.83
CA VAL A 220 -12.74 -17.09 -1.68
C VAL A 220 -13.53 -18.36 -1.36
N GLN A 221 -12.84 -19.43 -0.99
CA GLN A 221 -13.48 -20.73 -0.74
C GLN A 221 -13.73 -20.97 0.75
N ASP A 222 -12.81 -20.54 1.62
CA ASP A 222 -12.95 -20.67 3.06
C ASP A 222 -13.97 -19.68 3.65
N GLU A 223 -14.98 -20.21 4.35
CA GLU A 223 -16.06 -19.42 4.92
C GLU A 223 -15.64 -18.47 6.05
N LYS A 224 -14.58 -18.80 6.81
CA LYS A 224 -14.06 -17.87 7.83
C LYS A 224 -13.39 -16.67 7.16
N ILE A 225 -12.66 -16.90 6.08
CA ILE A 225 -12.04 -15.84 5.30
C ILE A 225 -13.12 -15.02 4.57
N ARG A 226 -14.16 -15.65 4.03
CA ARG A 226 -15.32 -14.97 3.44
C ARG A 226 -15.98 -14.01 4.44
N ALA A 227 -16.27 -14.49 5.65
CA ALA A 227 -16.87 -13.66 6.70
C ALA A 227 -15.96 -12.49 7.10
N LEU A 228 -14.65 -12.72 7.21
CA LEU A 228 -13.67 -11.68 7.47
C LEU A 228 -13.68 -10.61 6.35
N PHE A 229 -13.65 -11.03 5.08
CA PHE A 229 -13.69 -10.13 3.93
C PHE A 229 -14.98 -9.33 3.87
N LYS A 230 -16.13 -9.93 4.17
CA LYS A 230 -17.41 -9.22 4.25
C LYS A 230 -17.37 -8.10 5.30
N ARG A 231 -16.85 -8.38 6.49
CA ARG A 231 -16.65 -7.38 7.53
C ARG A 231 -15.68 -6.27 7.09
N GLY A 232 -14.61 -6.65 6.37
CA GLY A 232 -13.66 -5.72 5.75
C GLY A 232 -14.31 -4.76 4.75
N LEU A 233 -15.24 -5.25 3.92
CA LEU A 233 -16.04 -4.44 2.99
C LEU A 233 -16.91 -3.44 3.76
N ASP A 234 -17.67 -3.91 4.74
CA ASP A 234 -18.62 -3.07 5.49
C ASP A 234 -17.90 -1.95 6.25
N MET A 235 -16.75 -2.25 6.88
CA MET A 235 -15.97 -1.23 7.59
C MET A 235 -15.33 -0.22 6.63
N THR A 236 -14.86 -0.67 5.46
CA THR A 236 -14.19 0.21 4.50
C THR A 236 -15.20 1.12 3.82
N ASP A 237 -16.36 0.60 3.43
CA ASP A 237 -17.48 1.38 2.89
C ASP A 237 -17.94 2.47 3.87
N LYS A 238 -18.11 2.11 5.14
CA LYS A 238 -18.46 3.08 6.20
C LYS A 238 -17.41 4.19 6.31
N ALA A 239 -16.12 3.84 6.30
CA ALA A 239 -15.05 4.83 6.36
C ALA A 239 -15.05 5.74 5.12
N VAL A 240 -15.20 5.17 3.92
CA VAL A 240 -15.29 5.95 2.66
C VAL A 240 -16.44 6.94 2.71
N LYS A 241 -17.64 6.51 3.10
CA LYS A 241 -18.80 7.41 3.23
C LYS A 241 -18.52 8.59 4.16
N GLN A 242 -17.89 8.34 5.30
CA GLN A 242 -17.53 9.38 6.28
C GLN A 242 -16.46 10.34 5.75
N TYR A 243 -15.45 9.85 5.04
CA TYR A 243 -14.44 10.72 4.42
C TYR A 243 -15.02 11.57 3.30
N LYS A 244 -15.87 10.96 2.44
CA LYS A 244 -16.56 11.66 1.35
C LYS A 244 -17.47 12.76 1.88
N GLU A 245 -18.17 12.52 2.99
CA GLU A 245 -18.99 13.54 3.66
C GLU A 245 -18.17 14.77 4.04
N LYS A 246 -16.94 14.61 4.55
CA LYS A 246 -16.07 15.75 4.90
C LYS A 246 -15.71 16.61 3.69
N LEU A 247 -15.41 15.99 2.55
CA LEU A 247 -15.17 16.74 1.30
C LEU A 247 -16.45 17.39 0.78
N HIS A 248 -17.57 16.67 0.84
CA HIS A 248 -18.85 17.15 0.33
C HIS A 248 -19.36 18.39 1.07
N LEU A 249 -19.18 18.47 2.39
CA LEU A 249 -19.54 19.64 3.19
C LEU A 249 -18.77 20.92 2.80
N GLU A 250 -17.60 20.78 2.18
CA GLU A 250 -16.80 21.90 1.65
C GLU A 250 -17.04 22.10 0.13
N HIS A 251 -18.05 21.46 -0.44
CA HIS A 251 -18.33 21.45 -1.88
C HIS A 251 -17.17 20.92 -2.74
N ILE A 252 -16.38 20.01 -2.20
CA ILE A 252 -15.25 19.36 -2.89
C ILE A 252 -15.69 17.99 -3.41
N GLN A 253 -15.38 17.70 -4.67
CA GLN A 253 -15.59 16.38 -5.27
C GLN A 253 -14.73 15.31 -4.58
N SER A 254 -15.16 14.04 -4.64
CA SER A 254 -14.43 12.93 -4.03
C SER A 254 -14.16 11.82 -5.05
N PRO A 255 -13.10 11.00 -4.90
CA PRO A 255 -12.86 9.86 -5.77
C PRO A 255 -14.05 8.90 -5.88
N ALA A 256 -14.26 8.33 -7.07
CA ALA A 256 -15.39 7.43 -7.35
C ALA A 256 -15.17 6.02 -6.76
N TYR A 257 -16.27 5.27 -6.65
CA TYR A 257 -16.21 3.83 -6.38
C TYR A 257 -15.81 3.06 -7.64
N LEU A 258 -15.18 1.89 -7.47
CA LEU A 258 -14.59 1.10 -8.56
C LEU A 258 -15.27 -0.27 -8.74
N ASP A 259 -16.45 -0.46 -8.16
CA ASP A 259 -17.22 -1.72 -8.19
C ASP A 259 -17.56 -2.16 -9.62
N HIS A 260 -17.71 -1.20 -10.54
CA HIS A 260 -17.96 -1.44 -11.96
C HIS A 260 -16.79 -2.13 -12.67
N CYS A 261 -15.58 -2.09 -12.12
CA CYS A 261 -14.43 -2.78 -12.68
C CYS A 261 -14.31 -4.25 -12.22
N VAL A 262 -15.21 -4.74 -11.37
CA VAL A 262 -15.18 -6.14 -10.90
C VAL A 262 -16.12 -6.97 -11.76
N THR A 263 -15.61 -8.08 -12.31
CA THR A 263 -16.39 -8.95 -13.20
C THR A 263 -17.24 -9.94 -12.38
N PRO A 264 -18.27 -10.58 -12.99
CA PRO A 264 -19.08 -11.57 -12.29
C PRO A 264 -18.37 -12.95 -12.14
N SER A 265 -17.07 -13.07 -12.43
CA SER A 265 -16.34 -14.33 -12.33
C SER A 265 -16.30 -14.85 -10.89
N THR A 266 -16.83 -16.04 -10.65
CA THR A 266 -16.80 -16.72 -9.34
C THR A 266 -15.73 -17.82 -9.26
N TYR A 267 -14.96 -18.03 -10.34
CA TYR A 267 -13.93 -19.06 -10.38
C TYR A 267 -12.60 -18.46 -9.88
N PRO A 268 -11.95 -19.05 -8.85
CA PRO A 268 -10.83 -18.41 -8.17
C PRO A 268 -9.52 -18.42 -8.99
N PRO A 269 -9.00 -17.24 -9.40
CA PRO A 269 -7.63 -17.10 -9.90
C PRO A 269 -6.56 -17.16 -8.81
N PHE A 270 -6.91 -16.98 -7.54
CA PHE A 270 -5.96 -16.85 -6.44
C PHE A 270 -6.27 -17.83 -5.32
N SER A 271 -5.24 -18.33 -4.65
CA SER A 271 -5.41 -19.13 -3.44
C SER A 271 -6.01 -18.31 -2.30
N ASP A 272 -6.75 -18.95 -1.40
CA ASP A 272 -7.22 -18.30 -0.17
C ASP A 272 -6.06 -17.73 0.67
N LYS A 273 -4.89 -18.37 0.59
CA LYS A 273 -3.65 -17.94 1.27
C LYS A 273 -3.20 -16.56 0.78
N ILE A 274 -2.99 -16.39 -0.53
CA ILE A 274 -2.51 -15.12 -1.08
C ILE A 274 -3.56 -14.02 -0.93
N MET A 275 -4.85 -14.33 -1.08
CA MET A 275 -5.92 -13.35 -0.87
C MET A 275 -5.96 -12.84 0.57
N LEU A 276 -5.88 -13.75 1.55
CA LEU A 276 -5.89 -13.38 2.96
C LEU A 276 -4.65 -12.59 3.34
N PHE A 277 -3.46 -13.08 2.97
CA PHE A 277 -2.19 -12.38 3.23
C PHE A 277 -2.21 -10.97 2.63
N HIS A 278 -2.60 -10.83 1.36
CA HIS A 278 -2.68 -9.54 0.70
C HIS A 278 -3.56 -8.55 1.48
N LYS A 279 -4.73 -8.99 1.95
CA LYS A 279 -5.64 -8.10 2.67
C LYS A 279 -5.16 -7.75 4.06
N VAL A 280 -4.52 -8.69 4.76
CA VAL A 280 -3.90 -8.40 6.05
C VAL A 280 -2.73 -7.43 5.89
N ASP A 281 -1.82 -7.68 4.95
CA ASP A 281 -0.66 -6.81 4.69
C ASP A 281 -1.09 -5.40 4.28
N MET A 282 -2.03 -5.29 3.33
CA MET A 282 -2.48 -3.98 2.89
C MET A 282 -3.31 -3.23 3.94
N PHE A 283 -4.04 -3.92 4.82
CA PHE A 283 -4.68 -3.27 5.97
C PHE A 283 -3.64 -2.80 6.98
N ALA A 284 -2.55 -3.55 7.21
CA ALA A 284 -1.43 -3.09 8.02
C ALA A 284 -0.76 -1.84 7.41
N MET A 285 -0.59 -1.78 6.08
CA MET A 285 -0.07 -0.58 5.41
C MET A 285 -0.98 0.64 5.55
N LYS A 286 -2.31 0.43 5.64
CA LYS A 286 -3.26 1.53 5.93
C LYS A 286 -3.03 2.15 7.29
N ILE A 287 -2.58 1.39 8.30
CA ILE A 287 -2.22 1.95 9.62
C ILE A 287 -1.19 3.07 9.46
N ARG A 288 -0.18 2.84 8.61
CA ARG A 288 0.85 3.85 8.33
C ARG A 288 0.28 5.08 7.61
N SER A 289 -0.58 4.87 6.60
CA SER A 289 -1.21 5.99 5.88
C SER A 289 -2.10 6.86 6.77
N PHE A 290 -2.89 6.24 7.65
CA PHE A 290 -3.69 6.96 8.64
C PHE A 290 -2.83 7.63 9.72
N GLY A 291 -1.72 7.02 10.13
CA GLY A 291 -0.74 7.65 11.01
C GLY A 291 -0.16 8.94 10.41
N ASN A 292 0.20 8.92 9.12
CA ASN A 292 0.64 10.12 8.41
C ASN A 292 -0.48 11.17 8.32
N SER A 293 -1.70 10.74 8.02
CA SER A 293 -2.87 11.63 7.91
C SER A 293 -3.16 12.33 9.25
N LEU A 294 -3.07 11.59 10.36
CA LEU A 294 -3.20 12.13 11.73
C LEU A 294 -2.09 13.13 12.07
N ALA A 295 -0.85 12.85 11.65
CA ALA A 295 0.30 13.71 11.97
C ALA A 295 0.22 15.12 11.36
N VAL A 296 -0.57 15.29 10.29
CA VAL A 296 -0.69 16.57 9.56
C VAL A 296 -2.11 17.14 9.55
N THR A 297 -3.03 16.53 10.29
CA THR A 297 -4.39 17.02 10.50
C THR A 297 -4.48 17.71 11.85
N ALA A 298 -5.25 18.79 11.92
CA ALA A 298 -5.42 19.56 13.16
C ALA A 298 -6.90 19.67 13.59
N ARG A 299 -7.84 19.37 12.68
CA ARG A 299 -9.28 19.31 12.97
C ARG A 299 -9.62 18.04 13.74
N ARG A 300 -10.04 18.23 15.00
CA ARG A 300 -10.35 17.14 15.95
C ARG A 300 -11.40 16.14 15.45
N ASP A 301 -12.36 16.57 14.62
CA ASP A 301 -13.37 15.67 14.07
C ASP A 301 -12.80 14.68 13.06
N ILE A 302 -11.79 15.11 12.31
CA ILE A 302 -11.08 14.27 11.34
C ILE A 302 -10.09 13.35 12.06
N ASP A 303 -9.38 13.86 13.07
CA ASP A 303 -8.48 13.03 13.87
C ASP A 303 -9.22 11.85 14.51
N MET A 304 -10.37 12.12 15.14
CA MET A 304 -11.19 11.07 15.74
C MET A 304 -11.74 10.08 14.71
N LEU A 305 -11.99 10.52 13.48
CA LEU A 305 -12.40 9.67 12.36
C LEU A 305 -11.29 8.68 11.98
N TYR A 306 -10.05 9.15 11.86
CA TYR A 306 -8.89 8.31 11.58
C TYR A 306 -8.57 7.35 12.73
N ILE A 307 -8.60 7.81 13.98
CA ILE A 307 -8.38 6.95 15.17
C ILE A 307 -9.40 5.81 15.22
N ARG A 308 -10.68 6.09 15.00
CA ARG A 308 -11.72 5.05 14.98
C ARG A 308 -11.47 4.03 13.86
N THR A 309 -11.02 4.50 12.70
CA THR A 309 -10.70 3.62 11.57
C THR A 309 -9.50 2.73 11.87
N LEU A 310 -8.47 3.27 12.54
CA LEU A 310 -7.30 2.51 12.99
C LEU A 310 -7.68 1.36 13.93
N ILE A 311 -8.61 1.58 14.87
CA ILE A 311 -9.09 0.52 15.78
C ILE A 311 -9.72 -0.63 14.99
N ASN A 312 -10.60 -0.31 14.03
CA ASN A 312 -11.27 -1.33 13.21
C ASN A 312 -10.28 -2.10 12.33
N ILE A 313 -9.29 -1.41 11.77
CA ILE A 313 -8.23 -2.02 10.96
C ILE A 313 -7.38 -2.96 11.83
N GLY A 314 -7.01 -2.54 13.04
CA GLY A 314 -6.25 -3.37 13.97
C GLY A 314 -6.97 -4.69 14.28
N ALA A 315 -8.27 -4.64 14.57
CA ALA A 315 -9.08 -5.84 14.80
C ALA A 315 -9.19 -6.74 13.56
N PHE A 316 -9.29 -6.15 12.35
CA PHE A 316 -9.29 -6.93 11.11
C PHE A 316 -7.97 -7.65 10.88
N VAL A 317 -6.84 -6.96 11.08
CA VAL A 317 -5.49 -7.51 10.93
C VAL A 317 -5.26 -8.63 11.92
N ASP A 318 -5.63 -8.45 13.19
CA ASP A 318 -5.50 -9.47 14.23
C ASP A 318 -6.26 -10.76 13.88
N ASP A 319 -7.53 -10.64 13.53
CA ASP A 319 -8.34 -11.80 13.12
C ASP A 319 -7.77 -12.50 11.87
N GLY A 320 -7.31 -11.72 10.88
CA GLY A 320 -6.70 -12.27 9.67
C GLY A 320 -5.38 -13.00 9.96
N MET A 321 -4.53 -12.44 10.83
CA MET A 321 -3.31 -13.08 11.30
C MET A 321 -3.62 -14.39 12.03
N ASN A 322 -4.60 -14.40 12.93
CA ASN A 322 -5.03 -15.61 13.64
C ASN A 322 -5.51 -16.72 12.69
N ILE A 323 -6.23 -16.37 11.62
CA ILE A 323 -6.61 -17.35 10.59
C ILE A 323 -5.36 -17.91 9.89
N MET A 324 -4.42 -17.06 9.47
CA MET A 324 -3.20 -17.52 8.80
C MET A 324 -2.34 -18.40 9.71
N ILE A 325 -2.22 -18.06 11.01
CA ILE A 325 -1.53 -18.89 12.02
C ILE A 325 -2.20 -20.26 12.12
N SER A 326 -3.54 -20.29 12.26
CA SER A 326 -4.29 -21.54 12.40
C SER A 326 -4.15 -22.49 11.19
N LYS A 327 -3.81 -21.93 10.03
CA LYS A 327 -3.61 -22.68 8.78
C LYS A 327 -2.14 -22.97 8.47
N GLY A 328 -1.20 -22.52 9.31
CA GLY A 328 0.23 -22.68 9.07
C GLY A 328 0.73 -21.93 7.83
N TRP A 329 0.09 -20.80 7.49
CA TRP A 329 0.38 -20.04 6.27
C TRP A 329 1.39 -18.91 6.45
N LEU A 330 1.73 -18.57 7.70
CA LEU A 330 2.73 -17.56 8.01
C LEU A 330 4.12 -18.18 8.12
N GLU A 331 5.04 -17.64 7.34
CA GLU A 331 6.46 -17.80 7.62
C GLU A 331 6.84 -16.87 8.78
N ALA A 332 7.50 -17.41 9.79
CA ALA A 332 7.99 -16.63 10.91
C ALA A 332 9.03 -15.61 10.39
N PRO A 333 8.83 -14.30 10.63
CA PRO A 333 9.85 -13.32 10.32
C PRO A 333 11.12 -13.57 11.14
N PRO A 334 12.28 -13.07 10.69
CA PRO A 334 13.53 -13.17 11.45
C PRO A 334 13.37 -12.56 12.85
N GLU A 335 13.70 -13.34 13.87
CA GLU A 335 13.49 -12.99 15.28
C GLU A 335 14.82 -12.81 16.03
N ALA A 336 14.75 -12.16 17.19
CA ALA A 336 15.89 -12.07 18.08
C ALA A 336 16.19 -13.45 18.68
N TYR A 337 17.47 -13.78 18.82
CA TYR A 337 17.89 -15.02 19.46
C TYR A 337 17.38 -15.09 20.91
N ASP A 338 16.62 -16.15 21.23
CA ASP A 338 16.17 -16.40 22.60
C ASP A 338 17.36 -16.77 23.48
N ARG A 339 17.57 -15.97 24.53
CA ARG A 339 18.67 -16.15 25.49
C ARG A 339 18.21 -16.81 26.79
N ALA A 340 16.94 -17.17 26.90
CA ALA A 340 16.32 -17.69 28.12
C ALA A 340 16.76 -19.12 28.49
#